data_AF-C0F0N9-F1
#
_entry.id   AF-C0F0N9-F1
#
_cell.length_a   1.000
_cell.length_b   1.000
_cell.length_c   1.000
_cell.angle_alpha   90.00
_cell.angle_beta   90.00
_cell.angle_gamma   90.00
#
_symmetry.space_group_name_H-M   'P 1'
#
loop_
_entity.id
_entity.type
_entity.pdbx_description
1 polymer ?
#
loop_
_entity_poly.entity_id
_entity_poly.type
_entity_poly.pdbx_seq_one_letter_code
_entity_poly.pdbx_strand_id
1 'polypeptide(L)' 'MGEDVTVSGYTVYFWSNENNEPIHVHVTKGKPTPNATKIWLTKSGGCIVASNGSKISNKNQRLGIT' A
#
# COMPACT_ATOMS: atom_id res chain seq x y z
N MET A 1 7.15 -18.81 1.97
CA MET A 1 7.51 -17.45 2.42
C MET A 1 7.53 -16.60 1.17
N GLY A 2 6.43 -15.91 0.87
CA GLY A 2 6.36 -15.07 -0.34
C GLY A 2 7.33 -13.90 -0.19
N GLU A 3 8.08 -13.62 -1.23
CA GLU A 3 9.00 -12.49 -1.29
C GLU A 3 8.19 -11.18 -1.39
N ASP A 4 8.30 -10.35 -0.35
CA ASP A 4 7.74 -9.02 -0.36
C ASP A 4 8.53 -8.13 -1.33
N VAL A 5 7.81 -7.32 -2.12
CA VAL A 5 8.47 -6.42 -3.07
C VAL A 5 8.90 -5.17 -2.31
N THR A 6 10.22 -4.97 -2.21
CA THR A 6 10.80 -3.76 -1.62
C THR A 6 11.25 -2.79 -2.72
N VAL A 7 10.71 -1.57 -2.71
CA VAL A 7 11.06 -0.47 -3.62
C VAL A 7 11.49 0.73 -2.79
N SER A 8 12.73 1.19 -2.94
CA SER A 8 13.26 2.38 -2.25
C SER A 8 13.08 2.36 -0.72
N GLY A 9 13.15 1.17 -0.11
CA GLY A 9 12.96 0.97 1.33
C GLY A 9 11.49 0.91 1.79
N TYR A 10 10.54 0.96 0.85
CA TYR A 10 9.15 0.67 1.09
C TYR A 10 8.81 -0.76 0.69
N THR A 11 8.11 -1.47 1.56
CA THR A 11 7.64 -2.82 1.31
C THR A 11 6.17 -2.76 0.93
N VAL A 12 5.83 -3.37 -0.20
CA VAL A 12 4.47 -3.44 -0.76
C VAL A 12 3.98 -4.88 -0.67
N TYR A 13 2.79 -5.09 -0.09
CA TYR A 13 2.28 -6.42 0.18
C TYR A 13 0.76 -6.45 0.31
N PHE A 14 0.17 -7.63 0.10
CA PHE A 14 -1.25 -7.88 0.38
C PHE A 14 -1.41 -8.29 1.83
N TRP A 15 -2.37 -7.68 2.53
CA TRP A 15 -2.81 -8.10 3.85
C TRP A 15 -4.21 -8.72 3.70
N SER A 16 -4.42 -9.90 4.28
CA SER A 16 -5.71 -10.61 4.23
C SER A 16 -6.43 -10.54 5.57
N ASN A 17 -7.73 -10.85 5.58
CA ASN A 17 -8.58 -10.87 6.77
C ASN A 17 -8.86 -9.48 7.39
N GLU A 18 -8.93 -8.43 6.56
CA GLU A 18 -9.40 -7.10 6.96
C GLU A 18 -10.88 -6.91 6.62
N ASN A 19 -11.76 -7.48 7.44
CA ASN A 19 -13.18 -7.12 7.54
C ASN A 19 -13.96 -6.99 6.20
N ASN A 20 -13.67 -7.85 5.22
CA ASN A 20 -14.24 -7.82 3.87
C ASN A 20 -14.02 -6.50 3.09
N GLU A 21 -12.93 -5.79 3.34
CA GLU A 21 -12.55 -4.63 2.54
C GLU A 21 -12.28 -5.01 1.06
N PRO A 22 -12.49 -4.08 0.11
CA PRO A 22 -12.12 -4.28 -1.29
C PRO A 22 -10.63 -4.60 -1.45
N ILE A 23 -10.24 -5.20 -2.59
CA ILE A 23 -8.83 -5.51 -2.85
C ILE A 23 -7.95 -4.27 -2.75
N HIS A 24 -6.89 -4.39 -1.95
CA HIS A 24 -6.00 -3.28 -1.64
C HIS A 24 -4.58 -3.80 -1.36
N VAL A 25 -3.62 -2.89 -1.43
CA VAL A 25 -2.23 -3.14 -1.06
C VAL A 25 -1.84 -2.27 0.13
N HIS A 26 -0.95 -2.81 0.96
CA HIS A 26 -0.34 -2.10 2.07
C HIS A 26 1.07 -1.67 1.69
N VAL A 27 1.43 -0.46 2.11
CA VAL A 27 2.76 0.11 1.94
C VAL A 27 3.29 0.55 3.30
N THR A 28 4.47 0.04 3.65
CA THR A 28 5.18 0.36 4.89
C THR A 28 6.63 0.65 4.58
N LYS A 29 7.34 1.34 5.47
CA LYS A 29 8.80 1.45 5.39
C LYS A 29 9.43 0.29 6.16
N GLY A 30 10.17 -0.58 5.48
CA GLY A 30 10.72 -1.80 6.08
C GLY A 30 9.64 -2.86 6.35
N LYS A 31 9.53 -3.37 7.59
CA LYS A 31 8.69 -4.55 7.87
C LYS A 31 7.17 -4.25 7.76
N PRO A 32 6.35 -5.23 7.35
CA PRO A 32 4.88 -5.19 7.47
C PRO A 32 4.42 -4.77 8.86
N THR A 33 3.44 -3.86 8.91
CA THR A 33 2.85 -3.40 10.18
C THR A 33 1.32 -3.29 10.07
N PRO A 34 0.57 -3.53 11.16
CA PRO A 34 -0.89 -3.46 11.15
C PRO A 34 -1.48 -2.09 10.79
N ASN A 35 -0.70 -1.01 10.94
CA ASN A 35 -1.13 0.36 10.63
C ASN A 35 -0.36 0.92 9.41
N ALA A 36 -0.14 0.06 8.41
CA ALA A 36 0.49 0.47 7.17
C ALA A 36 -0.39 1.43 6.36
N THR A 37 0.20 2.11 5.38
CA THR A 37 -0.57 2.94 4.42
C THR A 37 -1.36 2.02 3.50
N LYS A 38 -2.67 2.23 3.40
CA LYS A 38 -3.56 1.44 2.55
C LYS A 38 -3.80 2.14 1.21
N ILE A 39 -3.67 1.38 0.13
CA ILE A 39 -3.94 1.83 -1.25
C ILE A 39 -4.98 0.90 -1.88
N TRP A 40 -6.11 1.44 -2.28
CA TRP A 40 -7.16 0.71 -3.00
C TRP A 40 -6.84 0.62 -4.48
N LEU A 41 -7.17 -0.52 -5.08
CA LEU A 41 -7.11 -0.72 -6.53
C LEU A 41 -8.49 -0.46 -7.12
N THR A 42 -8.57 0.34 -8.18
CA THR A 42 -9.83 0.66 -8.83
C THR A 42 -10.08 -0.26 -10.01
N LYS A 43 -11.35 -0.51 -10.33
CA LYS A 43 -11.75 -1.32 -11.50
C LYS A 43 -11.22 -0.75 -12.82
N SER A 44 -10.98 0.55 -12.88
CA SER A 44 -10.43 1.24 -14.06
C SER A 44 -8.90 1.09 -14.20
N GLY A 45 -8.24 0.30 -13.34
CA GLY A 45 -6.79 0.10 -13.37
C GLY A 45 -5.98 1.18 -12.64
N GLY A 46 -6.64 2.08 -11.90
CA GLY A 46 -6.00 3.11 -11.09
C GLY A 46 -5.83 2.70 -9.63
N CYS A 47 -5.30 3.61 -8.82
CA CYS A 47 -5.22 3.42 -7.37
C CYS A 47 -5.60 4.68 -6.59
N ILE A 48 -6.04 4.51 -5.34
CA ILE A 48 -6.43 5.59 -4.44
C ILE A 48 -5.83 5.31 -3.06
N VAL A 49 -5.19 6.31 -2.44
CA VAL A 49 -4.72 6.19 -1.04
C VAL A 49 -5.92 6.26 -0.11
N ALA A 50 -6.22 5.16 0.57
CA ALA A 50 -7.35 5.03 1.49
C ALA A 50 -7.00 5.44 2.92
N SER A 51 -5.76 5.17 3.34
CA SER A 51 -5.23 5.60 4.64
C SER A 51 -3.72 5.83 4.55
N ASN A 52 -3.19 6.76 5.35
CA ASN A 52 -1.75 7.04 5.42
C ASN A 52 -1.16 6.70 6.79
N GLY A 53 -1.39 5.48 7.28
CA GLY A 53 -0.92 5.02 8.59
C GLY A 53 0.60 5.05 8.75
N SER A 54 1.35 4.85 7.65
CA SER A 54 2.82 4.94 7.64
C SER A 54 3.38 6.36 7.47
N LYS A 55 2.52 7.39 7.46
CA LYS A 55 2.90 8.82 7.34
C LYS A 55 3.85 9.07 6.15
N ILE A 56 3.55 8.45 5.02
CA ILE A 56 4.30 8.65 3.77
C ILE A 56 4.07 10.11 3.35
N SER A 57 5.15 10.88 3.18
CA SER A 57 5.08 12.29 2.83
C SER A 57 4.39 12.52 1.49
N ASN A 58 3.45 13.47 1.44
CA ASN A 58 2.71 13.84 0.22
C ASN A 58 3.62 14.34 -0.93
N LYS A 59 4.88 14.73 -0.66
CA LYS A 59 5.85 15.09 -1.71
C LYS A 59 6.22 13.89 -2.62
N ASN A 60 5.99 12.67 -2.15
CA ASN A 60 6.26 11.43 -2.89
C ASN A 60 4.98 10.75 -3.44
N GLN A 61 3.81 11.41 -3.38
CA GLN A 61 2.52 10.84 -3.82
C GLN A 61 2.26 10.95 -5.33
N ARG A 62 3.24 11.36 -6.15
CA ARG A 62 3.23 10.97 -7.57
C ARG A 62 3.58 9.48 -7.63
N LEU A 63 2.64 8.63 -7.20
CA LEU A 63 2.58 7.26 -7.68
C LEU A 63 2.49 7.40 -9.20
N GLY A 64 3.62 7.18 -9.88
CA GLY A 64 3.71 7.24 -11.33
C GLY A 64 2.90 6.10 -11.94
N ILE A 65 1.58 6.24 -11.87
CA ILE A 65 0.60 5.42 -12.55
C ILE A 65 0.05 6.32 -13.63
N THR A 66 0.85 6.48 -14.69
CA THR A 66 0.36 6.77 -16.03
C THR A 66 0.28 5.44 -16.74
#